data_AF-A0A7Z9KWF0-F1
#
_entry.id   AF-A0A7Z9KWF0-F1
#
_cell.length_a   1.000
_cell.length_b   1.000
_cell.length_c   1.000
_cell.angle_alpha   90.00
_cell.angle_beta   90.00
_cell.angle_gamma   90.00
#
_symmetry.space_group_name_H-M   'P 1'
#
loop_
_entity.id
_entity.type
_entity.pdbx_description
1 polymer ?
#
loop_
_entity_poly.entity_id
_entity_poly.type
_entity_poly.pdbx_seq_one_letter_code
_entity_poly.pdbx_strand_id
1 'polypeptide(L)' 'MQQAIQVLEAEWKNGLSEEQVAAANSVVDFSAEEMTCPACLTTFSTGPEECPDCGLFLGI' A
#
# COMPACT_ATOMS: atom_id res chain seq x y z
N MET A 1 -13.78 11.17 -23.28
CA MET A 1 -13.11 10.20 -22.39
C MET A 1 -12.47 10.87 -21.17
N GLN A 2 -11.76 11.99 -21.32
CA GLN A 2 -11.03 12.63 -20.20
C GLN A 2 -11.91 13.01 -18.99
N GLN A 3 -13.15 13.48 -19.23
CA GLN A 3 -14.10 13.82 -18.17
C GLN A 3 -14.59 12.62 -17.36
N ALA A 4 -14.64 11.42 -17.94
CA ALA A 4 -15.12 10.23 -17.23
C ALA A 4 -14.12 9.76 -16.16
N ILE A 5 -12.81 9.86 -16.44
CA ILE A 5 -11.75 9.49 -15.49
C ILE A 5 -11.78 10.42 -14.28
N GLN A 6 -11.99 11.72 -14.50
CA GLN A 6 -12.03 12.71 -13.42
C GLN A 6 -13.19 12.46 -12.45
N VAL A 7 -14.37 12.06 -12.97
CA VAL A 7 -15.52 11.70 -12.12
C VAL A 7 -15.21 10.46 -11.28
N LEU A 8 -14.62 9.42 -11.89
CA LEU A 8 -14.26 8.21 -11.15
C LEU A 8 -13.23 8.48 -10.05
N GLU A 9 -12.24 9.34 -10.33
CA GLU A 9 -11.22 9.71 -9.35
C GLU A 9 -11.82 10.52 -8.19
N ALA A 10 -12.73 11.44 -8.47
CA ALA A 10 -13.40 12.23 -7.45
C ALA A 10 -14.28 11.37 -6.52
N GLU A 11 -15.01 10.40 -7.09
CA GLU A 11 -15.80 9.44 -6.31
C GLU A 11 -14.92 8.52 -5.47
N TRP A 12 -13.79 8.04 -6.02
CA TRP A 12 -12.86 7.19 -5.27
C TRP A 12 -12.25 7.90 -4.05
N LYS A 13 -11.96 9.20 -4.16
CA LYS A 13 -11.42 10.02 -3.05
C LYS A 13 -12.49 10.50 -2.07
N ASN A 14 -13.77 10.32 -2.37
CA ASN A 14 -14.85 10.90 -1.57
C ASN A 14 -14.83 10.33 -0.14
N GLY A 15 -14.79 11.22 0.85
CA GLY A 15 -14.75 10.84 2.27
C GLY A 15 -13.39 10.38 2.78
N LEU A 16 -12.34 10.42 1.97
CA LEU A 16 -10.95 10.13 2.38
C LEU A 16 -10.17 11.43 2.59
N SER A 17 -9.29 11.45 3.58
CA SER A 17 -8.26 12.47 3.73
C SER A 17 -7.14 12.28 2.71
N GLU A 18 -6.32 13.31 2.50
CA GLU A 18 -5.13 13.22 1.63
C GLU A 18 -4.15 12.13 2.11
N GLU A 19 -4.00 11.97 3.42
CA GLU A 19 -3.17 10.93 4.03
C GLU A 19 -3.72 9.51 3.75
N GLN A 20 -5.03 9.33 3.81
CA GLN A 20 -5.68 8.06 3.47
C GLN A 20 -5.56 7.74 1.97
N VAL A 21 -5.66 8.76 1.11
CA VAL A 21 -5.41 8.62 -0.33
C VAL A 21 -3.95 8.25 -0.60
N ALA A 22 -2.99 8.84 0.13
CA ALA A 22 -1.58 8.49 0.01
C ALA A 22 -1.30 7.05 0.47
N ALA A 23 -1.87 6.63 1.61
CA ALA A 23 -1.75 5.26 2.12
C ALA A 23 -2.31 4.22 1.13
N ALA A 24 -3.47 4.50 0.52
CA ALA A 24 -4.08 3.62 -0.48
C ALA A 24 -3.24 3.49 -1.77
N ASN A 25 -2.40 4.48 -2.07
CA ASN A 25 -1.47 4.46 -3.20
C ASN A 25 -0.07 3.97 -2.84
N SER A 26 0.15 3.48 -1.61
CA SER A 26 1.46 2.94 -1.22
C SER A 26 1.82 1.71 -2.07
N VAL A 27 3.09 1.64 -2.46
CA VAL A 27 3.63 0.54 -3.27
C VAL A 27 4.51 -0.31 -2.38
N VAL A 28 4.33 -1.63 -2.44
CA VAL A 28 5.23 -2.57 -1.78
C VAL A 28 6.47 -2.75 -2.67
N ASP A 29 7.59 -2.19 -2.21
CA ASP A 29 8.90 -2.35 -2.87
C ASP A 29 9.68 -3.47 -2.19
N PHE A 30 9.72 -4.64 -2.84
CA PHE A 30 10.48 -5.80 -2.37
C PHE A 30 11.98 -5.73 -2.69
N SER A 31 12.45 -4.67 -3.36
CA SER A 31 13.86 -4.44 -3.65
C SER A 31 14.52 -3.43 -2.71
N ALA A 32 13.72 -2.72 -1.90
CA ALA A 32 14.20 -1.82 -0.88
C ALA A 32 14.88 -2.59 0.27
N GLU A 33 15.78 -1.94 1.01
CA GLU A 33 16.43 -2.55 2.19
C GLU A 33 15.43 -2.84 3.32
N GLU A 34 14.36 -2.04 3.40
CA GLU A 34 13.25 -2.19 4.33
C GLU A 34 11.92 -2.20 3.58
N MET A 35 10.98 -3.00 4.07
CA MET A 35 9.63 -3.09 3.54
C MET A 35 8.58 -2.93 4.63
N THR A 36 7.40 -2.46 4.24
CA THR A 36 6.25 -2.32 5.14
C THR A 36 5.20 -3.38 4.80
N CYS A 37 4.77 -4.15 5.81
CA CYS A 37 3.75 -5.17 5.63
C CYS A 37 2.44 -4.53 5.11
N PRO A 38 1.88 -4.97 3.98
CA PRO A 38 0.63 -4.39 3.46
C PRO A 38 -0.59 -4.75 4.32
N ALA A 39 -0.49 -5.75 5.20
CA ALA A 39 -1.60 -6.16 6.07
C ALA A 39 -1.60 -5.46 7.43
N CYS A 40 -0.44 -5.40 8.11
CA CYS A 40 -0.36 -4.88 9.48
C CYS A 40 0.47 -3.59 9.61
N LEU A 41 1.05 -3.09 8.52
CA LEU A 41 1.87 -1.86 8.47
C LEU A 41 3.17 -1.92 9.29
N THR A 42 3.56 -3.09 9.78
CA THR A 42 4.86 -3.28 10.43
C THR A 42 5.98 -3.15 9.40
N THR A 43 6.96 -2.29 9.68
CA THR A 43 8.18 -2.11 8.88
C THR A 43 9.29 -3.04 9.37
N PHE A 44 9.95 -3.74 8.46
CA PHE A 44 11.03 -4.69 8.75
C PHE A 44 12.01 -4.79 7.57
N SER A 45 13.21 -5.32 7.82
CA SER A 45 14.21 -5.55 6.77
C SER A 45 13.70 -6.54 5.73
N THR A 46 13.93 -6.25 4.45
CA THR A 46 13.56 -7.11 3.33
C THR A 46 14.35 -8.43 3.37
N GLY A 47 13.72 -9.53 2.94
CA GLY A 47 14.33 -10.86 2.92
C GLY A 47 13.49 -11.98 3.56
N PRO A 48 12.69 -11.74 4.61
CA PRO A 48 11.76 -12.74 5.13
C PRO A 48 10.61 -13.03 4.15
N GLU A 49 10.33 -14.31 3.90
CA GLU A 49 9.16 -14.74 3.10
C GLU A 49 7.82 -14.50 3.84
N GLU A 50 7.87 -14.27 5.15
CA GLU A 50 6.71 -13.99 5.99
C GLU A 50 6.93 -12.73 6.83
N CYS A 51 5.88 -11.95 7.04
CA CYS A 51 5.92 -10.82 7.97
C CYS A 51 6.15 -11.32 9.41
N PRO A 52 7.14 -10.79 10.14
CA PRO A 52 7.49 -11.27 11.49
C PRO A 52 6.43 -10.97 12.55
N ASP A 53 5.45 -10.12 12.25
CA ASP A 53 4.44 -9.67 13.20
C ASP A 53 3.08 -10.33 12.96
N CYS A 54 2.59 -10.32 11.70
CA CYS A 54 1.26 -10.87 11.38
C CYS A 54 1.28 -12.22 10.64
N GLY A 55 2.45 -12.73 10.23
CA GLY A 55 2.58 -14.01 9.53
C GLY A 55 2.06 -14.00 8.09
N LEU A 56 1.83 -12.82 7.49
CA LEU A 56 1.47 -12.74 6.08
C LEU A 56 2.63 -13.25 5.22
N PHE A 57 2.38 -14.24 4.36
CA PHE A 57 3.33 -14.69 3.33
C PHE A 57 3.46 -13.64 2.21
N LEU A 58 4.69 -13.23 1.93
CA LEU A 58 5.03 -12.12 1.03
C LEU A 58 5.48 -12.59 -0.36
N GLY A 59 5.85 -13.87 -0.50
CA GLY A 59 6.18 -14.50 -1.78
C GLY A 59 7.39 -13.88 -2.50
N ILE A 60 8.31 -13.28 -1.75
CA ILE A 60 9.58 -12.73 -2.25
C ILE A 60 10.62 -13.81 -2.55
#